data_AF-A0A819FVN5-F1
#
_entry.id   AF-A0A819FVN5-F1
#
_cell.length_a   1.000
_cell.length_b   1.000
_cell.length_c   1.000
_cell.angle_alpha   90.00
_cell.angle_beta   90.00
_cell.angle_gamma   90.00
#
_symmetry.space_group_name_H-M   'P 1'
#
loop_
_entity.id
_entity.type
_entity.pdbx_description
1 polymer ?
#
loop_
_entity_poly.entity_id
_entity_poly.type
_entity_poly.pdbx_seq_one_letter_code
_entity_poly.pdbx_strand_id
1 'polypeptide(L)'
;MMIVRAAYDLTQGTELFLTYADILLQYEERTKCLDKHKFICTCTLCELDRAEPAAIRRKRKLLLDKYQEKYRFIMLEQINQNPKKAIGDMLKMVTNIENTYKESGREKYRLGLIEPLMALSKMYSDTNDTQNAIKSYKKLLEIHEFDLSTNAELLTSFLFKGVLELFSLYHRTSQMDKGQQLLKRLRQSLIVTPTGDDRIFLEENRQIFACLFGVWL
;
A
#
# COMPACT_ATOMS: atom_id res chain seq x y z
N MET A 1 -24.85 -0.98 -13.37
CA MET A 1 -23.85 -1.02 -14.45
C MET A 1 -22.49 -1.24 -13.83
N MET A 2 -21.70 -2.19 -14.31
CA MET A 2 -20.33 -2.45 -13.84
C MET A 2 -19.35 -1.98 -14.92
N ILE A 3 -18.36 -1.17 -14.54
CA ILE A 3 -17.31 -0.70 -15.45
C ILE A 3 -16.05 -1.51 -15.16
N VAL A 4 -15.49 -2.13 -16.19
CA VAL A 4 -14.21 -2.87 -16.13
C VAL A 4 -13.20 -2.09 -16.97
N ARG A 5 -12.00 -1.87 -16.43
CA ARG A 5 -10.90 -1.18 -17.10
C ARG A 5 -9.66 -2.06 -17.09
N ALA A 6 -8.92 -2.04 -18.19
CA ALA A 6 -7.60 -2.67 -18.23
C ALA A 6 -6.64 -1.90 -17.33
N ALA A 7 -5.92 -2.64 -16.48
CA ALA A 7 -4.94 -2.08 -15.56
C ALA A 7 -3.51 -2.06 -16.14
N TYR A 8 -3.35 -2.46 -17.41
CA TYR A 8 -2.11 -2.51 -18.18
C TYR A 8 -2.45 -2.72 -19.67
N ASP A 9 -1.47 -2.53 -20.56
CA ASP A 9 -1.62 -2.82 -21.98
C ASP A 9 -1.91 -4.31 -22.24
N LEU A 10 -2.95 -4.60 -23.02
CA LEU A 10 -3.39 -5.95 -23.34
C LEU A 10 -3.15 -6.26 -24.81
N THR A 11 -2.46 -7.34 -25.11
CA THR A 11 -2.36 -7.86 -26.48
C THR A 11 -3.60 -8.69 -26.83
N GLN A 12 -3.93 -8.76 -28.12
CA GLN A 12 -5.05 -9.57 -28.59
C GLN A 12 -4.88 -11.04 -28.15
N GLY A 13 -5.95 -11.63 -27.60
CA GLY A 13 -5.94 -13.00 -27.09
C GLY A 13 -5.49 -13.13 -25.63
N THR A 14 -5.10 -12.03 -24.98
CA THR A 14 -4.80 -12.03 -23.54
C THR A 14 -6.07 -12.34 -22.72
N GLU A 15 -5.97 -13.30 -21.82
CA GLU A 15 -7.03 -13.60 -20.86
C GLU A 15 -7.19 -12.46 -19.84
N LEU A 16 -8.44 -12.06 -19.57
CA LEU A 16 -8.76 -11.02 -18.61
C LEU A 16 -8.95 -11.62 -17.22
N PHE A 17 -8.17 -11.16 -16.24
CA PHE A 17 -8.28 -11.60 -14.85
C PHE A 17 -8.97 -10.54 -14.00
N LEU A 18 -9.94 -10.97 -13.20
CA LEU A 18 -10.59 -10.18 -12.15
C LEU A 18 -10.35 -10.86 -10.79
N THR A 19 -10.16 -10.08 -9.74
CA THR A 19 -9.89 -10.62 -8.41
C THR A 19 -11.19 -11.00 -7.70
N TYR A 20 -11.33 -12.27 -7.30
CA TYR A 20 -12.46 -12.75 -6.48
C TYR A 20 -12.22 -12.68 -4.98
N ALA A 21 -10.97 -12.47 -4.57
CA ALA A 21 -10.55 -12.32 -3.18
C ALA A 21 -9.68 -11.08 -3.06
N ASP A 22 -9.76 -10.43 -1.91
CA ASP A 22 -8.86 -9.33 -1.57
C ASP A 22 -7.40 -9.84 -1.54
N ILE A 23 -6.52 -9.12 -2.23
CA ILE A 23 -5.09 -9.45 -2.35
C ILE A 23 -4.34 -9.31 -1.02
N LEU A 24 -4.89 -8.55 -0.06
CA LEU A 24 -4.30 -8.33 1.26
C LEU A 24 -4.57 -9.48 2.25
N LEU A 25 -5.56 -10.35 1.94
CA LEU A 25 -5.84 -11.54 2.75
C LEU A 25 -4.67 -12.53 2.71
N GLN A 26 -4.48 -13.26 3.81
CA GLN A 26 -3.46 -14.31 3.87
C GLN A 26 -3.87 -15.51 3.00
N TYR A 27 -2.90 -16.37 2.64
CA TYR A 27 -3.11 -17.48 1.70
C TYR A 27 -4.30 -18.37 2.05
N GLU A 28 -4.43 -18.78 3.31
CA GLU A 28 -5.53 -19.63 3.79
C GLU A 28 -6.89 -18.94 3.64
N GLU A 29 -6.94 -17.63 3.91
CA GLU A 29 -8.17 -16.83 3.80
C GLU A 29 -8.57 -16.63 2.34
N ARG A 30 -7.59 -16.36 1.45
CA ARG A 30 -7.83 -16.29 0.01
C ARG A 30 -8.30 -17.63 -0.55
N THR A 31 -7.66 -18.73 -0.16
CA THR A 31 -8.05 -20.08 -0.60
C THR A 31 -9.48 -20.37 -0.18
N LYS A 32 -9.84 -20.09 1.07
CA LYS A 32 -11.22 -20.23 1.57
C LYS A 32 -12.24 -19.38 0.79
N CYS A 33 -11.86 -18.17 0.39
CA CYS A 33 -12.71 -17.32 -0.45
C CYS A 33 -12.93 -17.92 -1.85
N LEU A 34 -11.94 -18.64 -2.37
CA LEU A 34 -11.96 -19.27 -3.68
C LEU A 34 -12.62 -20.65 -3.71
N ASP A 35 -12.76 -21.33 -2.56
CA ASP A 35 -13.39 -22.66 -2.46
C ASP A 35 -14.80 -22.69 -3.10
N LYS A 36 -15.58 -21.62 -2.94
CA LYS A 36 -16.93 -21.50 -3.53
C LYS A 36 -16.92 -21.52 -5.06
N HIS A 37 -15.79 -21.19 -5.68
CA HIS A 37 -15.57 -21.19 -7.13
C HIS A 37 -14.98 -22.51 -7.64
N LYS A 38 -14.70 -23.48 -6.75
CA LYS A 38 -14.27 -24.86 -7.09
C LYS A 38 -13.01 -24.92 -7.98
N PHE A 39 -12.05 -24.02 -7.78
CA PHE A 39 -10.74 -24.08 -8.44
C PHE A 39 -9.61 -23.79 -7.45
N ILE A 40 -8.39 -24.17 -7.82
CA ILE A 40 -7.17 -23.86 -7.07
C ILE A 40 -6.43 -22.76 -7.81
N CYS A 41 -6.24 -21.60 -7.18
CA CYS A 41 -5.47 -20.52 -7.78
C CYS A 41 -3.98 -20.89 -7.89
N THR A 42 -3.43 -20.63 -9.06
CA THR A 42 -2.02 -20.84 -9.41
C THR A 42 -1.33 -19.53 -9.80
N CYS A 43 -1.87 -18.38 -9.39
CA CYS A 43 -1.18 -17.12 -9.64
C CYS A 43 0.15 -17.07 -8.86
N THR A 44 1.08 -16.24 -9.32
CA THR A 44 2.41 -16.07 -8.72
C THR A 44 2.35 -15.85 -7.21
N LEU A 45 1.39 -15.07 -6.71
CA LEU A 45 1.22 -14.84 -5.28
C LEU A 45 0.87 -16.14 -4.53
N CYS A 46 -0.05 -16.94 -5.05
CA CYS A 46 -0.45 -18.21 -4.43
C CYS A 46 0.64 -19.28 -4.51
N GLU A 47 1.44 -19.31 -5.58
CA GLU A 47 2.59 -20.19 -5.70
C GLU A 47 3.68 -19.84 -4.67
N LEU A 48 4.00 -18.55 -4.54
CA LEU A 48 4.95 -18.07 -3.53
C LEU A 48 4.49 -18.39 -2.10
N ASP A 49 3.20 -18.20 -1.80
CA ASP A 49 2.65 -18.57 -0.51
C ASP A 49 2.71 -20.08 -0.26
N ARG A 50 2.47 -20.92 -1.28
CA ARG A 50 2.52 -22.37 -1.13
C ARG A 50 3.94 -22.90 -0.93
N ALA A 51 4.92 -22.29 -1.60
CA ALA A 51 6.33 -22.61 -1.45
C ALA A 51 6.89 -22.21 -0.06
N GLU A 52 6.24 -21.25 0.62
CA GLU A 52 6.68 -20.78 1.92
C GLU A 52 6.38 -21.80 3.06
N PRO A 53 7.34 -22.06 3.97
CA PRO A 53 7.12 -22.90 5.13
C PRO A 53 5.89 -22.47 5.94
N ALA A 54 5.00 -23.43 6.23
CA ALA A 54 3.75 -23.15 6.96
C ALA A 54 3.98 -22.48 8.33
N ALA A 55 5.10 -22.77 8.99
CA ALA A 55 5.48 -22.13 10.25
C ALA A 55 5.67 -20.61 10.11
N ILE A 56 6.32 -20.15 9.03
CA ILE A 56 6.53 -18.72 8.77
C ILE A 56 5.20 -18.04 8.44
N ARG A 57 4.37 -18.66 7.58
CA ARG A 57 3.03 -18.14 7.26
C ARG A 57 2.14 -17.98 8.49
N ARG A 58 2.12 -18.99 9.38
CA ARG A 58 1.39 -18.93 10.66
C ARG A 58 1.93 -17.84 11.58
N LYS A 59 3.26 -17.73 11.71
CA LYS A 59 3.90 -16.66 12.50
C LYS A 59 3.51 -15.27 11.97
N ARG A 60 3.53 -15.06 10.66
CA ARG A 60 3.11 -13.81 10.01
C ARG A 60 1.64 -13.51 10.28
N LYS A 61 0.75 -14.50 10.09
CA LYS A 61 -0.68 -14.34 10.38
C LYS A 61 -0.91 -13.92 11.84
N LEU A 62 -0.27 -14.59 12.80
CA LEU A 62 -0.40 -14.23 14.22
C LEU A 62 0.05 -12.80 14.51
N LEU A 63 1.09 -12.30 13.83
CA LEU A 63 1.54 -10.92 13.98
C LEU A 63 0.57 -9.92 13.36
N LEU A 64 -0.02 -10.25 12.21
CA LEU A 64 -1.02 -9.42 11.53
C LEU A 64 -2.34 -9.39 12.30
N ASP A 65 -2.80 -10.52 12.85
CA ASP A 65 -3.98 -10.59 13.70
C ASP A 65 -3.76 -9.71 14.96
N LYS A 66 -2.59 -9.82 15.60
CA LYS A 66 -2.19 -8.93 16.72
C LYS A 66 -2.13 -7.46 16.32
N TYR A 67 -1.72 -7.16 15.09
CA TYR A 67 -1.76 -5.80 14.55
C TYR A 67 -3.20 -5.31 14.46
N GLN A 68 -4.11 -6.08 13.86
CA GLN A 68 -5.51 -5.68 13.70
C GLN A 68 -6.18 -5.43 15.06
N GLU A 69 -5.94 -6.31 16.03
CA GLU A 69 -6.44 -6.13 17.40
C GLU A 69 -5.90 -4.87 18.04
N LYS A 70 -4.56 -4.68 18.03
CA LYS A 70 -3.91 -3.54 18.70
C LYS A 70 -4.11 -2.21 17.98
N TYR A 71 -4.16 -2.19 16.66
CA TYR A 71 -4.25 -0.97 15.85
C TYR A 71 -5.52 -0.19 16.19
N ARG A 72 -6.63 -0.91 16.43
CA ARG A 72 -7.89 -0.31 16.91
C ARG A 72 -7.72 0.43 18.24
N PHE A 73 -6.88 -0.07 19.16
CA PHE A 73 -6.61 0.57 20.45
C PHE A 73 -5.53 1.67 20.36
N ILE A 74 -4.47 1.47 19.56
CA ILE A 74 -3.35 2.41 19.43
C ILE A 74 -3.82 3.73 18.79
N MET A 75 -4.64 3.67 17.74
CA MET A 75 -5.09 4.85 17.00
C MET A 75 -5.98 5.80 17.81
N LEU A 76 -6.74 5.29 18.78
CA LEU A 76 -7.75 6.09 19.47
C LEU A 76 -7.25 6.70 20.79
N GLU A 77 -6.41 5.99 21.55
CA GLU A 77 -6.08 6.42 22.92
C GLU A 77 -4.59 6.68 23.15
N GLN A 78 -3.70 5.81 22.65
CA GLN A 78 -2.28 5.86 23.04
C GLN A 78 -1.46 6.91 22.31
N ILE A 79 -1.78 7.23 21.05
CA ILE A 79 -1.07 8.30 20.32
C ILE A 79 -1.26 9.64 21.02
N ASN A 80 -2.45 9.92 21.53
CA ASN A 80 -2.74 11.19 22.21
C ASN A 80 -2.06 11.28 23.59
N GLN A 81 -1.89 10.15 24.29
CA GLN A 81 -1.31 10.12 25.63
C GLN A 81 0.23 10.01 25.64
N ASN A 82 0.80 9.14 24.80
CA ASN A 82 2.24 8.91 24.71
C ASN A 82 2.65 8.52 23.27
N PRO A 83 2.75 9.52 22.37
CA PRO A 83 3.00 9.28 20.94
C PRO A 83 4.32 8.54 20.69
N LYS A 84 5.38 8.88 21.45
CA LYS A 84 6.70 8.25 21.30
C LYS A 84 6.67 6.75 21.59
N LYS A 85 5.98 6.34 22.67
CA LYS A 85 5.81 4.92 23.00
C LYS A 85 4.97 4.21 21.95
N ALA A 86 3.85 4.80 21.54
CA ALA A 86 2.97 4.24 20.53
C ALA A 86 3.72 3.99 19.20
N ILE A 87 4.49 4.96 18.73
CA ILE A 87 5.35 4.83 17.54
C ILE A 87 6.38 3.72 17.73
N GLY A 88 7.05 3.67 18.87
CA GLY A 88 8.03 2.62 19.17
C GLY A 88 7.43 1.21 19.13
N ASP A 89 6.23 1.03 19.67
CA ASP A 89 5.52 -0.25 19.67
C ASP A 89 5.04 -0.63 18.25
N MET A 90 4.54 0.33 17.47
CA MET A 90 4.18 0.12 16.07
C MET A 90 5.41 -0.24 15.21
N LEU A 91 6.53 0.45 15.40
CA LEU A 91 7.77 0.18 14.69
C LEU A 91 8.29 -1.24 14.97
N LYS A 92 8.22 -1.69 16.23
CA LYS A 92 8.56 -3.08 16.59
C LYS A 92 7.66 -4.07 15.88
N MET A 93 6.36 -3.80 15.80
CA MET A 93 5.40 -4.67 15.13
C MET A 93 5.66 -4.76 13.62
N VAL A 94 5.83 -3.63 12.95
CA VAL A 94 6.20 -3.56 11.52
C VAL A 94 7.50 -4.33 11.27
N THR A 95 8.53 -4.12 12.10
CA THR A 95 9.81 -4.83 12.00
C THR A 95 9.63 -6.35 12.13
N ASN A 96 8.82 -6.81 13.09
CA ASN A 96 8.57 -8.23 13.29
C ASN A 96 7.86 -8.87 12.10
N ILE A 97 6.88 -8.17 11.49
CA ILE A 97 6.21 -8.63 10.28
C ILE A 97 7.20 -8.64 9.11
N GLU A 98 7.99 -7.59 8.93
CA GLU A 98 8.99 -7.47 7.86
C GLU A 98 10.03 -8.60 7.91
N ASN A 99 10.45 -8.99 9.12
CA ASN A 99 11.38 -10.11 9.30
C ASN A 99 10.79 -11.45 8.84
N THR A 100 9.48 -11.68 8.94
CA THR A 100 8.86 -12.90 8.42
C THR A 100 8.96 -13.01 6.89
N TYR A 101 9.05 -11.89 6.18
CA TYR A 101 9.24 -11.89 4.73
C TYR A 101 10.70 -12.19 4.37
N LYS A 102 11.65 -11.64 5.13
CA LYS A 102 13.09 -11.92 4.97
C LYS A 102 13.42 -13.38 5.24
N GLU A 103 12.87 -13.95 6.32
CA GLU A 103 13.02 -15.37 6.66
C GLU A 103 12.52 -16.30 5.54
N SER A 104 11.54 -15.85 4.75
CA SER A 104 10.97 -16.62 3.63
C SER A 104 11.57 -16.32 2.25
N GLY A 105 12.49 -15.35 2.12
CA GLY A 105 12.99 -14.90 0.81
C GLY A 105 11.93 -14.19 -0.05
N ARG A 106 10.93 -13.56 0.58
CA ARG A 106 9.79 -12.88 -0.07
C ARG A 106 9.82 -11.37 0.13
N GLU A 107 11.00 -10.78 0.20
CA GLU A 107 11.19 -9.34 0.40
C GLU A 107 10.47 -8.50 -0.66
N LYS A 108 10.35 -9.03 -1.87
CA LYS A 108 9.67 -8.36 -2.98
C LYS A 108 8.15 -8.29 -2.81
N TYR A 109 7.52 -9.38 -2.33
CA TYR A 109 6.05 -9.52 -2.28
C TYR A 109 5.55 -9.51 -0.84
N ARG A 110 5.63 -8.34 -0.20
CA ARG A 110 5.35 -8.13 1.24
C ARG A 110 4.02 -7.40 1.51
N LEU A 111 2.95 -7.79 0.80
CA LEU A 111 1.64 -7.12 0.82
C LEU A 111 1.04 -6.92 2.23
N GLY A 112 1.28 -7.84 3.17
CA GLY A 112 0.81 -7.72 4.54
C GLY A 112 1.42 -6.55 5.33
N LEU A 113 2.47 -5.90 4.82
CA LEU A 113 3.04 -4.69 5.41
C LEU A 113 2.34 -3.40 4.97
N ILE A 114 1.44 -3.43 3.99
CA ILE A 114 0.79 -2.23 3.44
C ILE A 114 0.09 -1.43 4.53
N GLU A 115 -0.85 -2.04 5.25
CA GLU A 115 -1.60 -1.33 6.30
C GLU A 115 -0.70 -0.93 7.49
N PRO A 116 0.15 -1.82 8.06
CA PRO A 116 1.04 -1.44 9.16
C PRO A 116 2.01 -0.31 8.81
N LEU A 117 2.55 -0.28 7.58
CA LEU A 117 3.41 0.82 7.13
C LEU A 117 2.63 2.11 6.94
N MET A 118 1.42 2.06 6.37
CA MET A 118 0.58 3.24 6.22
C MET A 118 0.22 3.84 7.58
N ALA A 119 -0.13 3.00 8.55
CA ALA A 119 -0.36 3.37 9.95
C ALA A 119 0.86 4.06 10.56
N LEU A 120 2.03 3.40 10.52
CA LEU A 120 3.28 3.94 11.07
C LEU A 120 3.67 5.27 10.41
N SER A 121 3.52 5.38 9.10
CA SER A 121 3.82 6.60 8.34
C SER A 121 2.93 7.77 8.79
N LYS A 122 1.64 7.50 8.97
CA LYS A 122 0.69 8.49 9.49
C LYS A 122 1.07 8.92 10.91
N MET A 123 1.41 7.98 11.80
CA MET A 123 1.83 8.31 13.16
C MET A 123 3.04 9.24 13.18
N TYR A 124 4.07 8.96 12.35
CA TYR A 124 5.21 9.87 12.22
C TYR A 124 4.81 11.26 11.69
N SER A 125 3.92 11.32 10.71
CA SER A 125 3.41 12.59 10.16
C SER A 125 2.65 13.40 11.21
N ASP A 126 1.79 12.75 11.99
CA ASP A 126 0.97 13.39 13.03
C ASP A 126 1.85 13.91 14.20
N THR A 127 3.02 13.31 14.43
CA THR A 127 4.01 13.78 15.42
C THR A 127 5.08 14.70 14.83
N ASN A 128 4.90 15.20 13.60
CA ASN A 128 5.87 16.04 12.88
C ASN A 128 7.26 15.42 12.65
N ASP A 129 7.41 14.10 12.79
CA ASP A 129 8.64 13.38 12.43
C ASP A 129 8.65 13.10 10.92
N THR A 130 8.83 14.17 10.17
CA THR A 130 8.62 14.18 8.72
C THR A 130 9.61 13.28 7.98
N GLN A 131 10.84 13.14 8.48
CA GLN A 131 11.86 12.28 7.87
C GLN A 131 11.49 10.80 7.95
N ASN A 132 11.03 10.34 9.13
CA ASN A 132 10.60 8.95 9.28
C ASN A 132 9.26 8.68 8.60
N ALA A 133 8.37 9.68 8.51
CA ALA A 133 7.15 9.58 7.71
C ALA A 133 7.48 9.35 6.22
N ILE A 134 8.36 10.19 5.64
CA ILE A 134 8.81 10.05 4.24
C ILE A 134 9.44 8.68 4.02
N LYS A 135 10.34 8.25 4.91
CA LYS A 135 11.01 6.94 4.81
C LYS A 135 10.01 5.78 4.83
N SER A 136 8.98 5.87 5.68
CA SER A 136 7.98 4.83 5.82
C SER A 136 7.02 4.78 4.62
N TYR A 137 6.59 5.94 4.10
CA TYR A 137 5.81 5.99 2.86
C TYR A 137 6.60 5.48 1.65
N LYS A 138 7.89 5.79 1.54
CA LYS A 138 8.73 5.20 0.49
C LYS A 138 8.76 3.68 0.54
N LYS A 139 8.96 3.10 1.73
CA LYS A 139 8.89 1.64 1.92
C LYS A 139 7.54 1.06 1.49
N LEU A 140 6.44 1.76 1.77
CA LEU A 140 5.10 1.36 1.32
C LEU A 140 5.03 1.33 -0.22
N LEU A 141 5.52 2.39 -0.88
CA LEU A 141 5.53 2.47 -2.34
C LEU A 141 6.40 1.38 -2.99
N GLU A 142 7.53 1.02 -2.39
CA GLU A 142 8.38 -0.09 -2.84
C GLU A 142 7.64 -1.44 -2.90
N ILE A 143 6.66 -1.69 -2.01
CA ILE A 143 5.88 -2.95 -2.00
C ILE A 143 5.09 -3.12 -3.29
N HIS A 144 4.62 -2.02 -3.84
CA HIS A 144 3.87 -2.00 -5.09
C HIS A 144 4.76 -1.80 -6.31
N GLU A 145 6.09 -1.89 -6.13
CA GLU A 145 7.07 -1.50 -7.13
C GLU A 145 6.83 -0.07 -7.65
N PHE A 146 6.18 0.80 -6.87
CA PHE A 146 5.82 2.16 -7.29
C PHE A 146 6.87 3.17 -6.80
N ASP A 147 8.13 3.07 -7.22
CA ASP A 147 9.17 4.06 -6.88
C ASP A 147 9.50 5.00 -8.07
N LEU A 148 10.07 6.19 -7.84
CA LEU A 148 10.39 7.13 -8.92
C LEU A 148 11.31 6.56 -10.03
N SER A 149 11.93 5.39 -9.81
CA SER A 149 12.82 4.68 -10.74
C SER A 149 12.18 3.52 -11.49
N THR A 150 10.95 3.11 -11.19
CA THR A 150 10.27 1.97 -11.82
C THR A 150 9.10 2.40 -12.70
N ASN A 151 8.73 1.56 -13.68
CA ASN A 151 7.56 1.78 -14.55
C ASN A 151 6.31 1.02 -14.08
N ALA A 152 6.24 0.55 -12.83
CA ALA A 152 5.10 -0.23 -12.37
C ALA A 152 3.81 0.63 -12.29
N GLU A 153 2.70 0.06 -12.74
CA GLU A 153 1.40 0.73 -12.78
C GLU A 153 0.66 0.65 -11.43
N LEU A 154 -0.22 1.62 -11.16
CA LEU A 154 -0.93 1.71 -9.88
C LEU A 154 -1.97 0.60 -9.73
N LEU A 155 -1.80 -0.26 -8.73
CA LEU A 155 -2.67 -1.41 -8.53
C LEU A 155 -3.74 -1.23 -7.43
N THR A 156 -3.67 -0.19 -6.58
CA THR A 156 -4.58 -0.09 -5.42
C THR A 156 -4.91 1.33 -4.97
N SER A 157 -6.08 1.52 -4.36
CA SER A 157 -6.51 2.77 -3.71
C SER A 157 -5.61 3.18 -2.53
N PHE A 158 -4.95 2.22 -1.88
CA PHE A 158 -3.99 2.47 -0.79
C PHE A 158 -2.76 3.26 -1.27
N LEU A 159 -2.31 3.01 -2.50
CA LEU A 159 -1.20 3.75 -3.10
C LEU A 159 -1.55 5.21 -3.32
N PHE A 160 -2.75 5.51 -3.81
CA PHE A 160 -3.17 6.89 -4.07
C PHE A 160 -3.04 7.74 -2.80
N LYS A 161 -3.59 7.24 -1.68
CA LYS A 161 -3.46 7.91 -0.38
C LYS A 161 -1.99 8.05 0.05
N GLY A 162 -1.20 6.98 -0.04
CA GLY A 162 0.22 7.02 0.33
C GLY A 162 1.03 8.03 -0.49
N VAL A 163 0.72 8.16 -1.79
CA VAL A 163 1.34 9.12 -2.69
C VAL A 163 0.97 10.56 -2.34
N LEU A 164 -0.31 10.84 -2.09
CA LEU A 164 -0.76 12.19 -1.70
C LEU A 164 -0.15 12.65 -0.37
N GLU A 165 -0.04 11.75 0.60
CA GLU A 165 0.60 12.04 1.88
C GLU A 165 2.10 12.30 1.70
N LEU A 166 2.78 11.49 0.90
CA LEU A 166 4.20 11.69 0.59
C LEU A 166 4.44 13.01 -0.16
N PHE A 167 3.56 13.36 -1.09
CA PHE A 167 3.58 14.67 -1.75
C PHE A 167 3.46 15.82 -0.73
N SER A 168 2.48 15.72 0.17
CA SER A 168 2.26 16.74 1.21
C SER A 168 3.46 16.87 2.15
N LEU A 169 4.16 15.76 2.46
CA LEU A 169 5.41 15.76 3.22
C LEU A 169 6.57 16.41 2.45
N TYR A 170 6.67 16.18 1.13
CA TYR A 170 7.67 16.86 0.30
C TYR A 170 7.44 18.37 0.22
N HIS A 171 6.19 18.80 0.13
CA HIS A 171 5.85 20.21 0.20
C HIS A 171 6.28 20.83 1.52
N ARG A 172 5.95 20.19 2.65
CA ARG A 172 6.34 20.64 4.00
C ARG A 172 7.86 20.71 4.22
N THR A 173 8.65 19.95 3.48
CA THR A 173 10.12 19.91 3.61
C THR A 173 10.85 20.68 2.51
N SER A 174 10.14 21.52 1.75
CA SER A 174 10.71 22.30 0.63
C SER A 174 11.38 21.42 -0.45
N GLN A 175 10.99 20.15 -0.56
CA GLN A 175 11.47 19.21 -1.58
C GLN A 175 10.47 19.11 -2.74
N MET A 176 10.03 20.26 -3.24
CA MET A 176 8.92 20.37 -4.19
C MET A 176 9.14 19.59 -5.48
N ASP A 177 10.36 19.57 -6.01
CA ASP A 177 10.68 18.82 -7.23
C ASP A 177 10.33 17.33 -7.11
N LYS A 178 10.60 16.73 -5.95
CA LYS A 178 10.27 15.32 -5.68
C LYS A 178 8.76 15.10 -5.60
N GLY A 179 8.04 16.03 -4.98
CA GLY A 179 6.58 16.01 -4.93
C GLY A 179 5.95 16.10 -6.33
N GLN A 180 6.44 17.03 -7.16
CA GLN A 180 5.96 17.21 -8.53
C GLN A 180 6.23 15.99 -9.40
N GLN A 181 7.43 15.40 -9.31
CA GLN A 181 7.75 14.16 -10.02
C GLN A 181 6.79 13.03 -9.63
N LEU A 182 6.49 12.91 -8.33
CA LEU A 182 5.60 11.89 -7.81
C LEU A 182 4.14 12.08 -8.30
N LEU A 183 3.62 13.31 -8.29
CA LEU A 183 2.29 13.61 -8.83
C LEU A 183 2.20 13.41 -10.34
N LYS A 184 3.23 13.82 -11.09
CA LYS A 184 3.29 13.59 -12.53
C LYS A 184 3.20 12.10 -12.85
N ARG A 185 3.93 11.28 -12.10
CA ARG A 185 3.89 9.82 -12.24
C ARG A 185 2.54 9.25 -11.84
N LEU A 186 1.98 9.69 -10.71
CA LEU A 186 0.63 9.30 -10.29
C LEU A 186 -0.38 9.58 -11.40
N ARG A 187 -0.35 10.77 -12.01
CA ARG A 187 -1.24 11.14 -13.12
C ARG A 187 -1.10 10.19 -14.32
N GLN A 188 0.14 9.88 -14.72
CA GLN A 188 0.40 8.94 -15.82
C GLN A 188 -0.20 7.55 -15.52
N SER A 189 -0.09 7.08 -14.28
CA SER A 189 -0.64 5.79 -13.84
C SER A 189 -2.14 5.82 -13.56
N LEU A 190 -2.75 6.96 -13.23
CA LEU A 190 -4.19 7.08 -12.94
C LEU A 190 -5.07 6.96 -14.17
N ILE A 191 -4.51 7.17 -15.37
CA ILE A 191 -5.18 6.84 -16.65
C ILE A 191 -5.62 5.37 -16.67
N VAL A 192 -4.99 4.53 -15.86
CA VAL A 192 -5.10 3.06 -15.86
C VAL A 192 -5.91 2.53 -14.65
N THR A 193 -6.36 3.38 -13.72
CA THR A 193 -7.05 2.87 -12.51
C THR A 193 -8.49 2.39 -12.76
N PRO A 194 -8.91 1.28 -12.11
CA PRO A 194 -10.24 0.68 -12.31
C PRO A 194 -11.42 1.54 -11.86
N THR A 195 -11.24 2.38 -10.84
CA THR A 195 -12.37 3.03 -10.15
C THR A 195 -12.86 4.27 -10.88
N GLY A 196 -12.05 4.93 -11.70
CA GLY A 196 -12.41 6.22 -12.33
C GLY A 196 -12.57 7.39 -11.34
N ASP A 197 -12.90 7.11 -10.09
CA ASP A 197 -13.05 8.04 -8.97
C ASP A 197 -11.76 8.80 -8.66
N ASP A 198 -10.60 8.16 -8.71
CA ASP A 198 -9.34 8.85 -8.36
C ASP A 198 -8.93 9.90 -9.42
N ARG A 199 -9.30 9.68 -10.70
CA ARG A 199 -9.13 10.68 -11.75
C ARG A 199 -10.13 11.81 -11.61
N ILE A 200 -11.39 11.48 -11.36
CA ILE A 200 -12.44 12.47 -11.09
C ILE A 200 -12.01 13.33 -9.89
N PHE A 201 -11.56 12.70 -8.81
CA PHE A 201 -11.02 13.39 -7.64
C PHE A 201 -9.85 14.31 -8.00
N LEU A 202 -8.84 13.85 -8.75
CA LEU A 202 -7.73 14.74 -9.13
C LEU A 202 -8.16 15.89 -10.03
N GLU A 203 -9.06 15.66 -10.98
CA GLU A 203 -9.55 16.69 -11.89
C GLU A 203 -10.48 17.70 -11.17
N GLU A 204 -11.38 17.22 -10.32
CA GLU A 204 -12.26 18.05 -9.48
C GLU A 204 -11.46 18.88 -8.48
N ASN A 205 -10.36 18.33 -7.96
CA ASN A 205 -9.48 19.03 -7.04
C ASN A 205 -8.29 19.72 -7.74
N ARG A 206 -8.26 19.75 -9.08
CA ARG A 206 -7.13 20.30 -9.86
C ARG A 206 -6.78 21.73 -9.47
N GLN A 207 -7.79 22.57 -9.29
CA GLN A 207 -7.62 23.96 -8.87
C GLN A 207 -7.08 24.06 -7.44
N ILE A 208 -7.50 23.16 -6.54
CA ILE A 208 -6.98 23.09 -5.17
C ILE A 208 -5.51 22.68 -5.21
N PHE A 209 -5.14 21.70 -6.02
CA PHE A 209 -3.73 21.31 -6.18
C PHE A 209 -2.88 22.43 -6.80
N ALA A 210 -3.41 23.15 -7.80
CA ALA A 210 -2.73 24.29 -8.42
C ALA A 210 -2.56 25.46 -7.44
N CYS A 211 -3.59 25.75 -6.64
CA CYS A 211 -3.59 26.84 -5.69
C CYS A 211 -2.71 26.55 -4.46
N LEU A 212 -2.85 25.35 -3.87
CA LEU A 212 -2.12 25.00 -2.65
C LEU A 212 -0.66 24.66 -2.91
N PHE A 213 -0.32 24.17 -4.10
CA PHE A 213 1.00 23.59 -4.35
C PHE A 213 1.70 24.09 -5.61
N GLY A 214 1.09 25.02 -6.37
CA GLY A 214 1.66 25.55 -7.61
C GLY A 214 1.77 24.51 -8.73
N VAL A 215 1.03 23.39 -8.63
CA VAL A 215 1.06 22.30 -9.61
C VAL A 215 -0.20 22.32 -10.44
N TRP A 216 -0.09 22.67 -11.72
CA TRP A 216 -1.17 22.42 -12.67
C TRP A 216 -1.19 20.93 -12.99
N LEU A 217 -2.09 20.21 -12.29
CA LEU A 217 -2.36 18.80 -12.57
C LEU A 217 -2.86 18.59 -13.98
#